data_AF-A0A8C2IKD9-F1
#
_entry.id   AF-A0A8C2IKD9-F1
#
_cell.length_a   1.000
_cell.length_b   1.000
_cell.length_c   1.000
_cell.angle_alpha   90.00
_cell.angle_beta   90.00
_cell.angle_gamma   90.00
#
_symmetry.space_group_name_H-M   'P 1'
#
loop_
_entity.id
_entity.type
_entity.pdbx_description
1 polymer ?
#
loop_
_entity_poly.entity_id
_entity_poly.type
_entity_poly.pdbx_seq_one_letter_code
_entity_poly.pdbx_strand_id
1 'polypeptide(L)'
;MLPVAGESRQAAIMNQREQMEQRGQWRITVWEEENFQGKRCEFMLECPNILDRDFQKIRSIKVDNGPWVGYEYPEYQGQQFILEKGDYPCYQAWSGNSSYRTEHLLSFRPIKCANHSDSKITLYECEDMMGRKFEMCDDYPSLQGMGWCSKEVPSIKVNSGAWVGYQFPGYRGYQYIFERDRRQGEYRKYYEYGTQAHSNQIQSIRRIQH
;
A
#
# COMPACT_ATOMS: atom_id res chain seq x y z
N MET A 1 -38.79 5.57 19.27
CA MET A 1 -37.83 4.95 20.20
C MET A 1 -36.48 5.03 19.51
N LEU A 2 -35.56 5.87 19.99
CA LEU A 2 -34.23 6.02 19.38
C LEU A 2 -33.39 4.78 19.72
N PRO A 3 -32.53 4.27 18.80
CA PRO A 3 -31.68 3.12 19.12
C PRO A 3 -30.68 3.53 20.21
N VAL A 4 -30.40 2.61 21.13
CA VAL A 4 -29.46 2.83 22.23
C VAL A 4 -28.05 2.81 21.63
N ALA A 5 -27.19 3.76 22.00
CA ALA A 5 -25.84 3.95 21.41
C ALA A 5 -24.94 2.69 21.40
N GLY A 6 -25.26 1.65 22.17
CA GLY A 6 -24.60 0.34 22.14
C GLY A 6 -24.96 -0.55 20.94
N GLU A 7 -26.18 -0.47 20.41
CA GLU A 7 -26.66 -1.26 19.27
C GLU A 7 -26.00 -0.83 17.96
N SER A 8 -25.79 0.49 17.78
CA SER A 8 -25.12 1.04 16.60
C SER A 8 -23.65 0.63 16.50
N ARG A 9 -22.98 0.40 17.64
CA ARG A 9 -21.57 -0.04 17.67
C ARG A 9 -21.44 -1.52 17.35
N GLN A 10 -22.34 -2.36 17.85
CA GLN A 10 -22.37 -3.79 17.51
C GLN A 10 -22.77 -4.03 16.05
N ALA A 11 -23.74 -3.26 15.52
CA ALA A 11 -24.10 -3.29 14.11
C ALA A 11 -22.95 -2.85 13.19
N ALA A 12 -22.17 -1.84 13.58
CA ALA A 12 -20.97 -1.43 12.85
C ALA A 12 -19.86 -2.50 12.86
N ILE A 13 -19.68 -3.20 13.99
CA ILE A 13 -18.71 -4.31 14.10
C ILE A 13 -19.15 -5.53 13.29
N MET A 14 -20.45 -5.88 13.30
CA MET A 14 -20.98 -6.97 12.47
C MET A 14 -20.87 -6.65 10.98
N ASN A 15 -21.23 -5.44 10.57
CA ASN A 15 -21.11 -5.01 9.17
C ASN A 15 -19.64 -4.98 8.70
N GLN A 16 -18.69 -4.63 9.57
CA GLN A 16 -17.26 -4.76 9.28
C GLN A 16 -16.81 -6.22 9.13
N ARG A 17 -17.26 -7.12 10.00
CA ARG A 17 -16.94 -8.56 9.91
C ARG A 17 -17.56 -9.20 8.68
N GLU A 18 -18.81 -8.88 8.35
CA GLU A 18 -19.49 -9.36 7.15
C GLU A 18 -18.84 -8.81 5.87
N GLN A 19 -18.38 -7.55 5.86
CA GLN A 19 -17.58 -6.99 4.76
C GLN A 19 -16.20 -7.65 4.65
N MET A 20 -15.56 -8.02 5.77
CA MET A 20 -14.31 -8.77 5.79
C MET A 20 -14.49 -10.22 5.30
N GLU A 21 -15.61 -10.86 5.62
CA GLU A 21 -15.96 -12.22 5.17
C GLU A 21 -16.40 -12.24 3.69
N GLN A 22 -17.09 -11.20 3.20
CA GLN A 22 -17.43 -11.03 1.78
C GLN A 22 -16.22 -10.81 0.88
N ARG A 23 -15.10 -10.30 1.41
CA ARG A 23 -13.87 -10.05 0.65
C ARG A 23 -13.07 -11.31 0.34
N GLY A 24 -13.50 -12.48 0.82
CA GLY A 24 -12.70 -13.71 0.75
C GLY A 24 -11.43 -13.58 1.60
N GLN A 25 -10.85 -14.71 1.97
CA GLN A 25 -9.60 -14.70 2.73
C GLN A 25 -8.45 -14.17 1.85
N TRP A 26 -7.69 -13.17 2.31
CA TRP A 26 -6.47 -12.72 1.60
C TRP A 26 -5.61 -13.93 1.25
N ARG A 27 -5.05 -13.94 0.04
CA ARG A 27 -4.22 -15.04 -0.43
C ARG A 27 -3.15 -14.57 -1.40
N ILE A 28 -1.91 -14.86 -1.05
CA ILE A 28 -0.71 -14.66 -1.88
C ILE A 28 0.09 -15.95 -1.89
N THR A 29 0.57 -16.34 -3.06
CA THR A 29 1.52 -17.45 -3.22
C THR A 29 2.83 -16.89 -3.75
N VAL A 30 3.95 -17.35 -3.19
CA VAL A 30 5.30 -16.92 -3.58
C VAL A 30 6.14 -18.14 -3.98
N TRP A 31 7.08 -17.92 -4.90
CA TRP A 31 7.97 -18.94 -5.43
C TRP A 31 9.43 -18.49 -5.40
N GLU A 32 10.35 -19.43 -5.18
CA GLU A 32 11.81 -19.17 -5.18
C GLU A 32 12.39 -18.94 -6.58
N GLU A 33 11.67 -19.33 -7.65
CA GLU A 33 12.08 -19.13 -9.03
C GLU A 33 11.06 -18.30 -9.82
N GLU A 34 11.51 -17.76 -10.96
CA GLU A 34 10.66 -17.03 -11.88
C GLU A 34 9.63 -17.96 -12.54
N ASN A 35 8.59 -17.39 -13.13
CA ASN A 35 7.54 -18.12 -13.86
C ASN A 35 6.86 -19.21 -13.02
N PHE A 36 6.70 -18.96 -11.72
CA PHE A 36 5.97 -19.79 -10.76
C PHE A 36 6.56 -21.21 -10.60
N GLN A 37 7.89 -21.30 -10.61
CA GLN A 37 8.65 -22.55 -10.48
C GLN A 37 9.37 -22.68 -9.14
N GLY A 38 9.92 -23.87 -8.87
CA GLY A 38 10.67 -24.16 -7.66
C GLY A 38 9.80 -24.26 -6.40
N LYS A 39 10.43 -24.05 -5.24
CA LYS A 39 9.75 -24.08 -3.94
C LYS A 39 8.66 -23.01 -3.88
N ARG A 40 7.46 -23.37 -3.42
CA ARG A 40 6.32 -22.45 -3.26
C ARG A 40 5.73 -22.49 -1.86
N CYS A 41 5.16 -21.37 -1.43
CA CYS A 41 4.40 -21.29 -0.19
C CYS A 41 3.25 -20.29 -0.35
N GLU A 42 2.10 -20.64 0.24
CA GLU A 42 0.89 -19.83 0.24
C GLU A 42 0.71 -19.18 1.61
N PHE A 43 0.29 -17.92 1.61
CA PHE A 43 0.10 -17.10 2.80
C PHE A 43 -1.28 -16.46 2.80
N MET A 44 -1.93 -16.52 3.96
CA MET A 44 -3.19 -15.83 4.25
C MET A 44 -3.02 -14.71 5.28
N LEU A 45 -1.83 -14.62 5.88
CA LEU A 45 -1.45 -13.65 6.88
C LEU A 45 -0.11 -13.02 6.49
N GLU A 46 0.28 -11.99 7.23
CA GLU A 46 1.59 -11.35 7.08
C GLU A 46 2.77 -12.30 7.34
N CYS A 47 3.87 -12.01 6.66
CA CYS A 47 5.15 -12.68 6.79
C CYS A 47 6.22 -11.61 7.07
N PRO A 48 6.70 -11.47 8.32
CA PRO A 48 7.69 -10.46 8.68
C PRO A 48 9.10 -10.83 8.19
N ASN A 49 9.38 -12.11 7.95
CA ASN A 49 10.64 -12.56 7.38
C ASN A 49 10.44 -13.87 6.62
N ILE A 50 10.79 -13.90 5.33
CA ILE A 50 10.66 -15.10 4.49
C ILE A 50 11.61 -16.23 4.91
N LEU A 51 12.71 -15.89 5.59
CA LEU A 51 13.67 -16.87 6.09
C LEU A 51 13.02 -17.82 7.10
N ASP A 52 12.02 -17.36 7.85
CA ASP A 52 11.23 -18.17 8.80
C ASP A 52 10.29 -19.19 8.12
N ARG A 53 10.29 -19.21 6.78
CA ARG A 53 9.59 -20.18 5.93
C ARG A 53 10.56 -20.96 5.05
N ASP A 54 11.83 -20.93 5.40
CA ASP A 54 12.94 -21.53 4.66
C ASP A 54 13.03 -21.03 3.20
N PHE A 55 12.61 -19.78 2.93
CA PHE A 55 12.79 -19.14 1.62
C PHE A 55 14.03 -18.26 1.64
N GLN A 56 14.92 -18.43 0.66
CA GLN A 56 16.09 -17.54 0.52
C GLN A 56 15.80 -16.30 -0.33
N LYS A 57 14.82 -16.40 -1.24
CA LYS A 57 14.45 -15.35 -2.19
C LYS A 57 13.03 -15.57 -2.70
N ILE A 58 12.39 -14.51 -3.15
CA ILE A 58 11.13 -14.57 -3.90
C ILE A 58 11.40 -14.09 -5.31
N ARG A 59 11.00 -14.87 -6.31
CA ARG A 59 11.26 -14.60 -7.74
C ARG A 59 10.00 -14.56 -8.58
N SER A 60 8.90 -15.13 -8.12
CA SER A 60 7.58 -14.90 -8.70
C SER A 60 6.47 -14.96 -7.64
N ILE A 61 5.36 -14.28 -7.91
CA ILE A 61 4.26 -14.07 -6.97
C ILE A 61 2.92 -14.19 -7.71
N LYS A 62 1.94 -14.82 -7.08
CA LYS A 62 0.53 -14.74 -7.48
C LYS A 62 -0.29 -14.21 -6.33
N VAL A 63 -1.05 -13.15 -6.59
CA VAL A 63 -2.02 -12.60 -5.64
C VAL A 63 -3.40 -13.02 -6.12
N ASP A 64 -3.97 -14.04 -5.48
CA ASP A 64 -5.33 -14.49 -5.78
C ASP A 64 -6.37 -13.57 -5.17
N ASN A 65 -6.10 -13.10 -3.95
CA ASN A 65 -6.96 -12.21 -3.21
C ASN A 65 -6.12 -11.20 -2.41
N GLY A 66 -6.35 -9.92 -2.68
CA GLY A 66 -5.45 -8.84 -2.29
C GLY A 66 -6.19 -7.66 -1.64
N PRO A 67 -5.54 -6.49 -1.58
CA PRO A 67 -4.16 -6.22 -1.99
C PRO A 67 -3.15 -6.51 -0.87
N TRP A 68 -1.89 -6.68 -1.26
CA TRP A 68 -0.75 -6.89 -0.37
C TRP A 68 0.30 -5.80 -0.59
N VAL A 69 1.17 -5.60 0.39
CA VAL A 69 2.39 -4.81 0.26
C VAL A 69 3.59 -5.67 0.60
N GLY A 70 4.54 -5.75 -0.33
CA GLY A 70 5.85 -6.36 -0.14
C GLY A 70 6.90 -5.31 0.23
N TYR A 71 7.95 -5.77 0.91
CA TYR A 71 9.03 -4.94 1.42
C TYR A 71 10.38 -5.58 1.08
N GLU A 72 11.34 -4.71 0.77
CA GLU A 72 12.70 -5.12 0.43
C GLU A 72 13.40 -5.92 1.54
N TYR A 73 13.17 -5.54 2.79
CA TYR A 73 13.83 -6.13 3.96
C TYR A 73 12.82 -6.80 4.90
N PRO A 74 13.31 -7.64 5.83
CA PRO A 74 12.50 -8.17 6.93
C PRO A 74 11.87 -7.07 7.78
N GLU A 75 10.88 -7.43 8.60
CA GLU A 75 10.17 -6.55 9.53
C GLU A 75 9.53 -5.31 8.85
N TYR A 76 9.06 -5.50 7.61
CA TYR A 76 8.36 -4.49 6.82
C TYR A 76 9.21 -3.23 6.56
N GLN A 77 10.50 -3.43 6.28
CA GLN A 77 11.49 -2.36 6.10
C GLN A 77 11.91 -2.20 4.63
N GLY A 78 12.44 -1.03 4.30
CA GLY A 78 13.02 -0.75 2.97
C GLY A 78 11.98 -0.33 1.93
N GLN A 79 12.31 -0.54 0.66
CA GLN A 79 11.42 -0.19 -0.44
C GLN A 79 10.13 -1.01 -0.42
N GLN A 80 9.02 -0.36 -0.78
CA GLN A 80 7.66 -0.92 -0.74
C GLN A 80 7.18 -1.25 -2.16
N PHE A 81 6.41 -2.33 -2.28
CA PHE A 81 5.86 -2.81 -3.55
C PHE A 81 4.37 -3.14 -3.38
N ILE A 82 3.50 -2.46 -4.13
CA ILE A 82 2.07 -2.77 -4.11
C ILE A 82 1.80 -4.00 -4.98
N LEU A 83 1.16 -4.99 -4.38
CA LEU A 83 0.84 -6.29 -4.97
C LEU A 83 -0.69 -6.44 -4.99
N GLU A 84 -1.31 -5.95 -6.06
CA GLU A 84 -2.74 -6.12 -6.33
C GLU A 84 -3.00 -7.51 -6.92
N LYS A 85 -4.28 -7.89 -7.07
CA LYS A 85 -4.64 -9.19 -7.65
C LYS A 85 -4.02 -9.36 -9.04
N GLY A 86 -3.29 -10.45 -9.23
CA GLY A 86 -2.61 -10.72 -10.49
C GLY A 86 -1.43 -11.67 -10.39
N ASP A 87 -0.84 -11.91 -11.56
CA ASP A 87 0.31 -12.78 -11.76
C ASP A 87 1.58 -11.95 -11.98
N TYR A 88 2.60 -12.21 -11.19
CA TYR A 88 3.89 -11.54 -11.23
C TYR A 88 5.01 -12.55 -11.49
N PRO A 89 5.34 -12.83 -12.77
CA PRO A 89 6.25 -13.93 -13.14
C PRO A 89 7.72 -13.67 -12.84
N CYS A 90 8.12 -12.40 -12.62
CA CYS A 90 9.49 -12.00 -12.34
C CYS A 90 9.50 -10.68 -11.54
N TYR A 91 10.66 -10.30 -10.99
CA TYR A 91 10.74 -9.13 -10.11
C TYR A 91 10.40 -7.81 -10.78
N GLN A 92 10.61 -7.70 -12.10
CA GLN A 92 10.24 -6.52 -12.88
C GLN A 92 8.73 -6.29 -12.87
N ALA A 93 7.92 -7.35 -12.69
CA ALA A 93 6.47 -7.24 -12.68
C ALA A 93 5.92 -6.50 -11.45
N TRP A 94 6.57 -6.62 -10.27
CA TRP A 94 6.13 -5.91 -9.06
C TRP A 94 6.95 -4.66 -8.72
N SER A 95 8.24 -4.64 -9.09
CA SER A 95 9.07 -3.43 -8.94
C SER A 95 8.65 -2.32 -9.91
N GLY A 96 7.97 -2.68 -11.00
CA GLY A 96 7.45 -1.74 -11.99
C GLY A 96 8.57 -0.96 -12.68
N ASN A 97 8.28 0.29 -13.04
CA ASN A 97 9.28 1.22 -13.61
C ASN A 97 9.96 2.04 -12.50
N SER A 98 10.34 1.38 -11.41
CA SER A 98 11.11 1.99 -10.35
C SER A 98 12.54 2.22 -10.84
N SER A 99 13.06 3.44 -10.63
CA SER A 99 14.49 3.73 -10.82
C SER A 99 15.37 3.00 -9.80
N TYR A 100 14.77 2.46 -8.73
CA TYR A 100 15.42 1.63 -7.74
C TYR A 100 15.34 0.16 -8.14
N ARG A 101 16.47 -0.39 -8.59
CA ARG A 101 16.57 -1.80 -8.94
C ARG A 101 16.93 -2.61 -7.71
N THR A 102 15.94 -3.30 -7.15
CA THR A 102 16.15 -4.33 -6.14
C THR A 102 15.32 -5.56 -6.53
N GLU A 103 15.90 -6.73 -6.30
CA GLU A 103 15.24 -8.03 -6.52
C GLU A 103 14.77 -8.63 -5.18
N HIS A 104 15.03 -7.93 -4.08
CA HIS A 104 14.70 -8.41 -2.74
C HIS A 104 13.26 -8.08 -2.40
N LEU A 105 12.54 -9.10 -1.92
CA LEU A 105 11.25 -8.99 -1.27
C LEU A 105 11.27 -10.00 -0.13
N LEU A 106 11.50 -9.50 1.09
CA LEU A 106 11.83 -10.33 2.25
C LEU A 106 10.77 -10.29 3.35
N SER A 107 9.77 -9.42 3.23
CA SER A 107 8.57 -9.43 4.07
C SER A 107 7.37 -8.88 3.32
N PHE A 108 6.16 -9.26 3.74
CA PHE A 108 4.92 -8.77 3.12
C PHE A 108 3.73 -8.93 4.04
N ARG A 109 2.68 -8.15 3.80
CA ARG A 109 1.44 -8.16 4.60
C ARG A 109 0.22 -7.73 3.78
N PRO A 110 -1.00 -8.13 4.20
CA PRO A 110 -2.21 -7.62 3.58
C PRO A 110 -2.43 -6.12 3.89
N ILE A 111 -3.10 -5.43 2.98
CA ILE A 111 -3.53 -4.02 3.14
C ILE A 111 -5.02 -4.03 3.47
N LYS A 112 -5.34 -4.03 4.75
CA LYS A 112 -6.70 -4.33 5.23
C LYS A 112 -7.70 -3.21 4.93
N CYS A 113 -7.25 -1.96 4.98
CA CYS A 113 -8.10 -0.79 4.77
C CYS A 113 -8.28 -0.41 3.29
N ALA A 114 -7.72 -1.16 2.33
CA ALA A 114 -7.90 -0.87 0.91
C ALA A 114 -9.38 -0.94 0.53
N ASN A 115 -9.93 0.17 0.03
CA ASN A 115 -11.30 0.26 -0.44
C ASN A 115 -11.35 1.27 -1.59
N HIS A 116 -11.28 0.77 -2.82
CA HIS A 116 -11.11 1.61 -4.00
C HIS A 116 -12.24 2.65 -4.16
N SER A 117 -13.50 2.25 -3.93
CA SER A 117 -14.68 3.10 -4.13
C SER A 117 -14.89 4.18 -3.06
N ASP A 118 -14.26 4.04 -1.89
CA ASP A 118 -14.39 4.98 -0.77
C ASP A 118 -13.02 5.56 -0.37
N SER A 119 -12.05 5.56 -1.28
CA SER A 119 -10.71 6.09 -0.99
C SER A 119 -10.71 7.62 -1.03
N LYS A 120 -10.18 8.23 0.03
CA LYS A 120 -10.06 9.69 0.15
C LYS A 120 -8.78 10.09 0.86
N ILE A 121 -8.04 11.04 0.32
CA ILE A 121 -6.76 11.51 0.86
C ILE A 121 -6.64 13.04 0.75
N THR A 122 -5.86 13.64 1.63
CA THR A 122 -5.55 15.07 1.64
C THR A 122 -4.04 15.24 1.67
N LEU A 123 -3.51 16.02 0.72
CA LEU A 123 -2.10 16.43 0.67
C LEU A 123 -1.96 17.85 1.23
N TYR A 124 -0.86 18.11 1.90
CA TYR A 124 -0.56 19.41 2.53
C TYR A 124 0.79 19.95 2.04
N GLU A 125 0.87 21.27 1.84
CA GLU A 125 2.08 21.91 1.34
C GLU A 125 3.20 22.03 2.39
N CYS A 126 2.88 21.85 3.67
CA CYS A 126 3.85 21.88 4.76
C CYS A 126 3.78 20.60 5.58
N GLU A 127 4.80 20.37 6.42
CA GLU A 127 4.78 19.31 7.42
C GLU A 127 3.66 19.55 8.45
N ASP A 128 3.36 18.53 9.24
CA ASP A 128 2.37 18.57 10.33
C ASP A 128 0.95 18.98 9.89
N MET A 129 0.61 18.71 8.63
CA MET A 129 -0.70 19.01 8.02
C MET A 129 -1.01 20.52 7.97
N MET A 130 0.01 21.33 7.73
CA MET A 130 -0.10 22.79 7.63
C MET A 130 -0.07 23.28 6.18
N GLY A 131 -0.38 24.56 5.97
CA GLY A 131 -0.36 25.21 4.66
C GLY A 131 -1.61 24.94 3.82
N ARG A 132 -1.52 25.16 2.51
CA ARG A 132 -2.63 24.83 1.60
C ARG A 132 -2.80 23.32 1.53
N LYS A 133 -4.04 22.89 1.35
CA LYS A 133 -4.40 21.47 1.27
C LYS A 133 -5.22 21.17 0.04
N PHE A 134 -5.04 19.97 -0.48
CA PHE A 134 -5.80 19.45 -1.61
C PHE A 134 -6.37 18.09 -1.24
N GLU A 135 -7.69 17.99 -1.30
CA GLU A 135 -8.43 16.75 -1.04
C GLU A 135 -8.74 16.06 -2.36
N MET A 136 -8.58 14.74 -2.41
CA MET A 136 -8.71 13.96 -3.63
C MET A 136 -9.32 12.59 -3.36
N CYS A 137 -10.05 12.08 -4.35
CA CYS A 137 -10.75 10.80 -4.33
C CYS A 137 -10.56 9.97 -5.61
N ASP A 138 -9.70 10.41 -6.51
CA ASP A 138 -9.39 9.76 -7.79
C ASP A 138 -7.88 9.54 -7.98
N ASP A 139 -7.53 8.85 -9.06
CA ASP A 139 -6.14 8.56 -9.39
C ASP A 139 -5.52 9.72 -10.20
N TYR A 140 -4.31 10.13 -9.84
CA TYR A 140 -3.62 11.25 -10.47
C TYR A 140 -2.25 10.81 -10.99
N PRO A 141 -2.12 10.56 -12.32
CA PRO A 141 -0.83 10.23 -12.93
C PRO A 141 0.13 11.42 -12.94
N SER A 142 -0.34 12.65 -12.69
CA SER A 142 0.48 13.82 -12.42
C SER A 142 -0.22 14.75 -11.44
N LEU A 143 0.37 14.95 -10.26
CA LEU A 143 -0.09 15.94 -9.29
C LEU A 143 0.03 17.36 -9.86
N GLN A 144 1.09 17.66 -10.61
CA GLN A 144 1.24 18.97 -11.25
C GLN A 144 0.12 19.23 -12.27
N GLY A 145 -0.30 18.19 -13.00
CA GLY A 145 -1.45 18.27 -13.91
C GLY A 145 -2.78 18.60 -13.23
N MET A 146 -2.92 18.31 -11.94
CA MET A 146 -4.11 18.69 -11.15
C MET A 146 -4.02 20.09 -10.53
N GLY A 147 -2.89 20.79 -10.68
CA GLY A 147 -2.63 22.10 -10.08
C GLY A 147 -1.78 22.07 -8.81
N TRP A 148 -1.23 20.92 -8.40
CA TRP A 148 -0.26 20.88 -7.30
C TRP A 148 1.05 21.58 -7.72
N CYS A 149 1.41 22.68 -7.07
CA CYS A 149 2.48 23.56 -7.53
C CYS A 149 3.91 23.07 -7.22
N SER A 150 4.06 22.00 -6.42
CA SER A 150 5.36 21.49 -6.00
C SER A 150 5.65 20.10 -6.59
N LYS A 151 6.90 19.63 -6.50
CA LYS A 151 7.25 18.21 -6.69
C LYS A 151 7.20 17.42 -5.38
N GLU A 152 7.03 18.13 -4.28
CA GLU A 152 7.09 17.62 -2.93
C GLU A 152 5.70 17.62 -2.31
N VAL A 153 5.46 16.62 -1.47
CA VAL A 153 4.29 16.53 -0.60
C VAL A 153 4.84 16.29 0.79
N PRO A 154 4.97 17.33 1.65
CA PRO A 154 5.60 17.18 2.97
C PRO A 154 4.76 16.43 4.01
N SER A 155 3.43 16.52 3.95
CA SER A 155 2.55 15.73 4.83
C SER A 155 1.23 15.34 4.16
N ILE A 156 0.65 14.24 4.66
CA ILE A 156 -0.48 13.54 4.06
C ILE A 156 -1.45 13.09 5.15
N LYS A 157 -2.74 13.23 4.87
CA LYS A 157 -3.82 12.62 5.66
C LYS A 157 -4.66 11.68 4.79
N VAL A 158 -4.64 10.40 5.10
CA VAL A 158 -5.55 9.40 4.54
C VAL A 158 -6.85 9.46 5.33
N ASN A 159 -7.92 9.93 4.69
CA ASN A 159 -9.24 10.05 5.32
C ASN A 159 -9.96 8.69 5.29
N SER A 160 -9.79 7.93 4.22
CA SER A 160 -10.35 6.59 4.02
C SER A 160 -9.59 5.84 2.92
N GLY A 161 -9.66 4.51 2.96
CA GLY A 161 -8.99 3.65 1.98
C GLY A 161 -7.49 3.49 2.20
N ALA A 162 -6.82 3.07 1.14
CA ALA A 162 -5.37 2.97 1.05
C ALA A 162 -4.89 3.50 -0.31
N TRP A 163 -3.75 4.16 -0.29
CA TRP A 163 -3.19 4.89 -1.42
C TRP A 163 -1.73 4.52 -1.61
N VAL A 164 -1.24 4.70 -2.82
CA VAL A 164 0.18 4.61 -3.13
C VAL A 164 0.65 5.87 -3.85
N GLY A 165 1.65 6.52 -3.28
CA GLY A 165 2.35 7.66 -3.88
C GLY A 165 3.63 7.23 -4.57
N TYR A 166 3.97 7.92 -5.65
CA TYR A 166 5.13 7.63 -6.49
C TYR A 166 6.00 8.87 -6.67
N GLN A 167 7.31 8.65 -6.68
CA GLN A 167 8.32 9.71 -6.83
C GLN A 167 8.18 10.53 -8.12
N PHE A 168 7.76 9.89 -9.22
CA PHE A 168 7.65 10.52 -10.54
C PHE A 168 6.23 10.42 -11.12
N PRO A 169 5.89 11.26 -12.12
CA PRO A 169 4.64 11.14 -12.85
C PRO A 169 4.51 9.79 -13.57
N GLY A 170 3.27 9.34 -13.74
CA GLY A 170 2.92 8.08 -14.41
C GLY A 170 3.19 6.84 -13.55
N TYR A 171 3.13 6.96 -12.23
CA TYR A 171 3.29 5.85 -11.27
C TYR A 171 4.68 5.19 -11.31
N ARG A 172 5.75 6.01 -11.28
CA ARG A 172 7.15 5.57 -11.44
C ARG A 172 8.05 6.00 -10.29
N GLY A 173 9.20 5.34 -10.18
CA GLY A 173 10.17 5.56 -9.10
C GLY A 173 9.77 4.85 -7.82
N TYR A 174 10.27 5.34 -6.68
CA TYR A 174 9.92 4.81 -5.36
C TYR A 174 8.41 4.89 -5.10
N GLN A 175 7.87 3.82 -4.53
CA GLN A 175 6.48 3.69 -4.08
C GLN A 175 6.40 3.83 -2.56
N TYR A 176 5.35 4.50 -2.06
CA TYR A 176 5.06 4.66 -0.64
C TYR A 176 3.57 4.39 -0.38
N ILE A 177 3.27 3.50 0.55
CA ILE A 177 1.91 3.17 0.95
C ILE A 177 1.40 4.11 2.04
N PHE A 178 0.18 4.62 1.84
CA PHE A 178 -0.54 5.44 2.80
C PHE A 178 -1.85 4.76 3.17
N GLU A 179 -2.01 4.41 4.44
CA GLU A 179 -3.12 3.60 4.93
C GLU A 179 -3.91 4.34 6.01
N ARG A 180 -5.24 4.27 5.93
CA ARG A 180 -6.12 4.90 6.93
C ARG A 180 -5.96 4.27 8.33
N ASP A 181 -5.72 2.97 8.41
CA ASP A 181 -5.65 2.21 9.66
C ASP A 181 -4.23 2.22 10.28
N ARG A 182 -3.23 2.78 9.59
CA ARG A 182 -1.88 3.02 10.13
C ARG A 182 -1.69 4.48 10.47
N ARG A 183 -1.02 4.77 11.60
CA ARG A 183 -0.76 6.15 12.08
C ARG A 183 -2.03 7.02 12.16
N GLN A 184 -3.20 6.40 12.34
CA GLN A 184 -4.51 7.08 12.28
C GLN A 184 -4.77 7.80 10.93
N GLY A 185 -4.08 7.38 9.86
CA GLY A 185 -4.09 8.02 8.55
C GLY A 185 -3.22 9.26 8.45
N GLU A 186 -2.45 9.62 9.48
CA GLU A 186 -1.69 10.87 9.52
C GLU A 186 -0.20 10.61 9.33
N TYR A 187 0.35 11.16 8.25
CA TYR A 187 1.77 11.12 7.89
C TYR A 187 2.28 12.55 7.90
N ARG A 188 2.79 12.97 9.06
CA ARG A 188 3.10 14.37 9.36
C ARG A 188 4.41 14.83 8.73
N LYS A 189 5.31 13.89 8.46
CA LYS A 189 6.66 14.13 7.93
C LYS A 189 7.04 13.03 6.95
N TYR A 190 7.94 13.34 6.03
CA TYR A 190 8.26 12.44 4.92
C TYR A 190 8.91 11.11 5.35
N TYR A 191 9.71 11.10 6.42
CA TYR A 191 10.31 9.87 6.94
C TYR A 191 9.26 8.91 7.54
N GLU A 192 8.01 9.33 7.67
CA GLU A 192 6.89 8.46 8.06
C GLU A 192 6.30 7.68 6.88
N TYR A 193 6.64 8.05 5.63
CA TYR A 193 6.16 7.40 4.40
C TYR A 193 6.73 5.98 4.24
N GLY A 194 7.89 5.73 4.82
CA GLY A 194 8.59 4.45 4.79
C GLY A 194 9.97 4.57 5.42
N THR A 195 10.56 3.46 5.81
CA THR A 195 11.86 3.49 6.51
C THR A 195 13.05 3.80 5.61
N GLN A 196 12.85 3.72 4.28
CA GLN A 196 13.75 4.23 3.25
C GLN A 196 13.16 5.42 2.48
N ALA A 197 12.26 6.20 3.08
CA ALA A 197 11.84 7.45 2.48
C ALA A 197 12.98 8.48 2.55
N HIS A 198 13.67 8.68 1.42
CA HIS A 198 14.81 9.62 1.33
C HIS A 198 14.40 11.07 1.01
N SER A 199 13.17 11.28 0.56
CA SER A 199 12.63 12.60 0.23
C SER A 199 11.10 12.60 0.36
N ASN A 200 10.53 13.79 0.42
CA ASN A 200 9.09 14.06 0.32
C ASN A 200 8.61 14.18 -1.14
N GLN A 201 9.42 13.81 -2.13
CA GLN A 201 9.07 13.95 -3.54
C GLN A 201 7.99 12.93 -3.93
N ILE A 202 6.80 13.43 -4.26
CA ILE A 202 5.67 12.65 -4.76
C ILE A 202 5.06 13.44 -5.91
N GLN A 203 4.94 12.81 -7.07
CA GLN A 203 4.45 13.46 -8.30
C GLN A 203 3.29 12.72 -8.97
N SER A 204 2.99 11.50 -8.55
CA SER A 204 1.73 10.82 -8.89
C SER A 204 1.24 9.98 -7.72
N ILE A 205 -0.07 9.77 -7.66
CA ILE A 205 -0.71 9.03 -6.58
C ILE A 205 -1.94 8.31 -7.12
N ARG A 206 -2.25 7.12 -6.61
CA ARG A 206 -3.46 6.38 -6.95
C ARG A 206 -4.01 5.63 -5.77
N ARG A 207 -5.29 5.29 -5.85
CA ARG A 207 -6.00 4.38 -4.94
C ARG A 207 -5.51 2.97 -5.17
N ILE A 208 -5.46 2.18 -4.11
CA ILE A 208 -5.15 0.75 -4.19
C ILE A 208 -6.43 -0.02 -4.47
N GLN A 209 -6.40 -0.90 -5.47
CA GLN A 209 -7.50 -1.78 -5.84
C GLN A 209 -7.55 -3.01 -4.91
N HIS A 210 -8.76 -3.45 -4.57
CA HIS A 210 -9.00 -4.65 -3.77
C HIS A 210 -9.56 -5.75 -4.67
#